data_AF-A0A7W7AGH0-F1
#
_entry.id   AF-A0A7W7AGH0-F1
#
_cell.length_a   1.000
_cell.length_b   1.000
_cell.length_c   1.000
_cell.angle_alpha   90.00
_cell.angle_beta   90.00
_cell.angle_gamma   90.00
#
_symmetry.space_group_name_H-M   'P 1'
#
loop_
_entity.id
_entity.type
_entity.pdbx_description
1 polymer ?
#
loop_
_entity_poly.entity_id
_entity_poly.type
_entity_poly.pdbx_seq_one_letter_code
_entity_poly.pdbx_strand_id
1 'polypeptide(L)'
;MYVEIFLNEELIGSSFLDASDPPMGVARGNFDPSPNYQPSAHAFEIDGGYNENGADLPFVVKAGGVFVECAGAGIQDYSASLGERHVEVLGIPYPEYEVRFGAYESYKAYWGRS
;
A
#
# COMPACT_ATOMS: atom_id res chain seq x y z
N MET A 1 -1.84 6.43 -7.88
CA MET A 1 -0.44 6.86 -7.77
C MET A 1 0.43 5.63 -7.82
N TYR A 2 1.36 5.54 -8.78
CA TYR A 2 2.29 4.42 -8.83
C TYR A 2 3.35 4.54 -7.73
N VAL A 3 3.58 3.45 -7.01
CA VAL A 3 4.59 3.36 -5.94
C VAL A 3 5.38 2.06 -6.02
N GLU A 4 6.57 2.12 -5.44
CA GLU A 4 7.46 1.00 -5.17
C GLU A 4 7.59 0.81 -3.66
N ILE A 5 7.55 -0.43 -3.20
CA ILE A 5 7.61 -0.81 -1.79
C ILE A 5 8.94 -1.53 -1.53
N PHE A 6 9.71 -1.03 -0.59
CA PHE A 6 11.04 -1.54 -0.25
C PHE A 6 11.12 -2.03 1.19
N LEU A 7 11.95 -3.03 1.44
CA LEU A 7 12.38 -3.45 2.78
C LEU A 7 13.90 -3.59 2.76
N ASN A 8 14.61 -2.90 3.66
CA ASN A 8 16.08 -2.93 3.71
C ASN A 8 16.76 -2.69 2.34
N GLU A 9 16.27 -1.72 1.56
CA GLU A 9 16.73 -1.38 0.20
C GLU A 9 16.35 -2.38 -0.91
N GLU A 10 15.77 -3.52 -0.56
CA GLU A 10 15.29 -4.51 -1.52
C GLU A 10 13.89 -4.14 -2.01
N LEU A 11 13.68 -4.10 -3.33
CA LEU A 11 12.36 -3.93 -3.89
C LEU A 11 11.54 -5.17 -3.57
N ILE A 12 10.42 -4.98 -2.88
CA ILE A 12 9.48 -6.04 -2.52
C ILE A 12 8.35 -6.12 -3.54
N GLY A 13 7.88 -4.98 -4.06
CA GLY A 13 6.96 -4.95 -5.19
C GLY A 13 6.48 -3.55 -5.50
N SER A 14 5.44 -3.44 -6.32
CA SER A 14 4.88 -2.16 -6.72
C SER A 14 3.36 -2.18 -6.71
N SER A 15 2.76 -0.99 -6.75
CA SER A 15 1.31 -0.86 -6.83
C SER A 15 0.89 0.44 -7.47
N PHE A 16 -0.26 0.44 -8.13
CA PHE A 16 -0.99 1.68 -8.38
C PHE A 16 -2.02 1.90 -7.27
N LEU A 17 -1.72 2.85 -6.38
CA LEU A 17 -2.57 3.17 -5.24
C LEU A 17 -3.73 4.08 -5.64
N ASP A 18 -4.87 3.88 -5.02
CA ASP A 18 -6.03 4.75 -5.07
C ASP A 18 -6.43 5.21 -3.65
N ALA A 19 -7.25 6.26 -3.56
CA ALA A 19 -7.71 6.79 -2.29
C ALA A 19 -8.73 5.82 -1.66
N SER A 20 -8.39 5.25 -0.49
CA SER A 20 -9.25 4.26 0.17
C SER A 20 -9.96 4.83 1.38
N ASP A 21 -9.24 5.50 2.28
CA ASP A 21 -9.81 6.17 3.46
C ASP A 21 -9.10 7.53 3.64
N PRO A 22 -9.56 8.57 2.91
CA PRO A 22 -8.93 9.88 2.91
C PRO A 22 -8.73 10.51 4.29
N PRO A 23 -9.71 10.55 5.22
CA PRO A 23 -9.50 11.17 6.53
C PRO A 23 -8.37 10.54 7.36
N MET A 24 -8.08 9.26 7.12
CA MET A 24 -7.01 8.52 7.79
C MET A 24 -5.70 8.52 6.99
N GLY A 25 -5.66 9.16 5.81
CA GLY A 25 -4.50 9.18 4.92
C GLY A 25 -4.13 7.80 4.37
N VAL A 26 -5.13 6.94 4.14
CA VAL A 26 -4.92 5.55 3.69
C VAL A 26 -5.19 5.40 2.20
N ALA A 27 -4.18 4.92 1.48
CA ALA A 27 -4.27 4.56 0.08
C ALA A 27 -4.04 3.05 -0.11
N ARG A 28 -4.74 2.44 -1.06
CA ARG A 28 -4.66 0.99 -1.31
C ARG A 28 -4.61 0.67 -2.79
N GLY A 29 -4.05 -0.47 -3.14
CA GLY A 29 -4.02 -0.93 -4.52
C GLY A 29 -3.66 -2.41 -4.64
N ASN A 30 -3.79 -2.93 -5.85
CA ASN A 30 -3.30 -4.27 -6.17
C ASN A 30 -1.78 -4.29 -6.05
N PHE A 31 -1.25 -5.33 -5.43
CA PHE A 31 0.18 -5.48 -5.22
C PHE A 31 0.79 -6.40 -6.28
N ASP A 32 1.70 -5.84 -7.07
CA ASP A 32 2.50 -6.57 -8.05
C ASP A 32 3.82 -6.99 -7.37
N PRO A 33 3.99 -8.27 -7.01
CA PRO A 33 5.15 -8.72 -6.27
C PRO A 33 6.40 -8.73 -7.15
N SER A 34 7.53 -8.34 -6.56
CA SER A 34 8.85 -8.59 -7.16
C SER A 34 9.29 -10.05 -6.93
N PRO A 35 10.40 -10.49 -7.57
CA PRO A 35 11.00 -11.80 -7.28
C PRO A 35 11.45 -11.99 -5.82
N ASN A 36 11.67 -10.89 -5.08
CA ASN A 36 12.13 -10.93 -3.70
C ASN A 36 10.98 -11.02 -2.69
N TYR A 37 9.74 -10.90 -3.15
CA TYR A 37 8.58 -11.00 -2.29
C TYR A 37 8.36 -12.45 -1.80
N GLN A 38 8.26 -12.60 -0.48
CA GLN A 38 7.96 -13.87 0.17
C GLN A 38 6.73 -13.67 1.06
N PRO A 39 5.56 -14.28 0.74
CA PRO A 39 4.33 -14.05 1.51
C PRO A 39 4.49 -14.29 3.01
N SER A 40 5.14 -15.40 3.39
CA SER A 40 5.36 -15.76 4.79
C SER A 40 6.22 -14.77 5.58
N ALA A 41 7.06 -14.00 4.89
CA ALA A 41 7.94 -13.01 5.52
C ALA A 41 7.41 -11.59 5.41
N HIS A 42 6.59 -11.26 4.40
CA HIS A 42 6.25 -9.88 4.05
C HIS A 42 4.78 -9.52 4.16
N ALA A 43 3.87 -10.50 4.07
CA ALA A 43 2.44 -10.23 4.20
C ALA A 43 2.01 -10.37 5.67
N PHE A 44 1.28 -9.38 6.20
CA PHE A 44 0.72 -9.46 7.56
C PHE A 44 -0.54 -10.33 7.61
N GLU A 45 -1.11 -10.64 6.45
CA GLU A 45 -2.26 -11.53 6.29
C GLU A 45 -2.06 -12.44 5.08
N ILE A 46 -2.31 -13.74 5.26
CA ILE A 46 -2.23 -14.76 4.21
C ILE A 46 -3.53 -15.56 4.21
N ASP A 47 -4.30 -15.46 3.13
CA ASP A 47 -5.59 -16.14 2.94
C ASP A 47 -6.55 -16.03 4.16
N GLY A 48 -6.65 -14.84 4.76
CA GLY A 48 -7.49 -14.60 5.94
C GLY A 48 -6.82 -14.89 7.29
N GLY A 49 -5.63 -15.50 7.27
CA GLY A 49 -4.85 -15.80 8.46
C GLY A 49 -3.88 -14.67 8.80
N TYR A 50 -3.91 -14.19 10.03
CA TYR A 50 -2.92 -13.23 10.53
C TYR A 50 -1.51 -13.85 10.55
N ASN A 51 -0.53 -13.13 10.01
CA ASN A 51 0.87 -13.51 9.98
C ASN A 51 1.72 -12.45 10.71
N GLU A 52 2.18 -12.79 11.91
CA GLU A 52 2.99 -11.90 12.74
C GLU A 52 4.33 -11.49 12.12
N ASN A 53 4.89 -12.30 11.20
CA ASN A 53 6.18 -11.98 10.58
C ASN A 53 6.11 -10.80 9.61
N GLY A 54 4.96 -10.63 8.94
CA GLY A 54 4.72 -9.50 8.05
C GLY A 54 4.11 -8.30 8.77
N ALA A 55 3.75 -8.44 10.04
CA ALA A 55 3.24 -7.35 10.85
C ALA A 55 4.38 -6.40 11.23
N ASP A 56 4.14 -5.09 11.14
CA ASP A 56 5.05 -4.02 11.57
C ASP A 56 6.42 -3.98 10.86
N LEU A 57 6.50 -4.50 9.62
CA LEU A 57 7.71 -4.36 8.83
C LEU A 57 7.97 -2.88 8.47
N PRO A 58 9.24 -2.42 8.52
CA PRO A 58 9.61 -1.04 8.23
C PRO A 58 9.67 -0.80 6.72
N PHE A 59 8.56 -1.03 6.02
CA PHE A 59 8.46 -0.79 4.60
C PHE A 59 8.68 0.68 4.27
N VAL A 60 9.43 0.91 3.21
CA VAL A 60 9.70 2.22 2.63
C VAL A 60 8.91 2.34 1.33
N VAL A 61 8.08 3.38 1.23
CA VAL A 61 7.29 3.65 0.04
C VAL A 61 7.97 4.74 -0.78
N LYS A 62 8.14 4.52 -2.08
CA LYS A 62 8.66 5.52 -3.03
C LYS A 62 7.71 5.74 -4.19
N ALA A 63 7.58 6.98 -4.63
CA ALA A 63 6.86 7.36 -5.84
C ALA A 63 7.83 8.10 -6.79
N GLY A 64 8.15 7.50 -7.93
CA GLY A 64 9.11 8.07 -8.88
C GLY A 64 10.50 8.29 -8.26
N GLY A 65 10.95 7.37 -7.40
CA GLY A 65 12.22 7.44 -6.69
C GLY A 65 12.25 8.35 -5.46
N VAL A 66 11.18 9.09 -5.17
CA VAL A 66 11.07 9.98 -3.99
C VAL A 66 10.33 9.27 -2.87
N PHE A 67 10.81 9.39 -1.63
CA PHE A 67 10.12 8.87 -0.45
C PHE A 67 8.72 9.47 -0.30
N VAL A 68 7.75 8.63 0.01
CA VAL A 68 6.41 9.05 0.43
C VAL A 68 6.38 9.04 1.95
N GLU A 69 6.05 10.17 2.55
CA GLU A 69 5.85 10.23 4.00
C GLU A 69 4.56 9.47 4.36
N CYS A 70 4.68 8.50 5.26
CA CYS A 70 3.57 7.67 5.73
C CYS A 70 3.90 7.05 7.09
N ALA A 71 2.88 6.60 7.82
CA ALA A 71 3.06 5.85 9.06
C ALA A 71 3.58 4.43 8.82
N GLY A 72 3.28 3.84 7.66
CA GLY A 72 3.77 2.52 7.27
C GLY A 72 3.05 1.97 6.05
N ALA A 73 3.38 0.73 5.69
CA ALA A 73 2.66 -0.03 4.67
C ALA A 73 2.44 -1.48 5.14
N GLY A 74 1.44 -2.15 4.58
CA GLY A 74 1.15 -3.55 4.85
C GLY A 74 0.70 -4.28 3.60
N ILE A 75 0.97 -5.57 3.52
CA ILE A 75 0.59 -6.43 2.39
C ILE A 75 -0.35 -7.52 2.89
N GLN A 76 -1.46 -7.70 2.18
CA GLN A 76 -2.36 -8.85 2.32
C GLN A 76 -2.22 -9.75 1.10
N ASP A 77 -2.02 -11.04 1.31
CA ASP A 77 -1.82 -12.01 0.26
C ASP A 77 -2.93 -13.06 0.26
N TYR A 78 -3.79 -13.02 -0.75
CA TYR A 78 -4.83 -14.02 -0.99
C TYR A 78 -4.52 -14.83 -2.26
N SER A 79 -3.24 -14.98 -2.59
CA SER A 79 -2.88 -15.51 -3.90
C SER A 79 -3.15 -17.00 -4.06
N ALA A 80 -3.20 -17.77 -2.97
CA ALA A 80 -3.56 -19.18 -3.06
C ALA A 80 -5.07 -19.39 -3.18
N SER A 81 -5.88 -18.57 -2.51
CA SER A 81 -7.35 -18.69 -2.56
C SER A 81 -8.01 -17.92 -3.71
N LEU A 82 -7.57 -16.68 -3.97
CA LEU A 82 -8.20 -15.74 -4.91
C LEU A 82 -7.29 -15.34 -6.07
N GLY A 83 -5.98 -15.58 -5.97
CA GLY A 83 -5.01 -15.07 -6.94
C GLY A 83 -4.74 -13.56 -6.81
N GLU A 84 -5.13 -12.96 -5.69
CA GLU A 84 -5.09 -11.51 -5.45
C GLU A 84 -4.12 -11.15 -4.33
N ARG A 85 -3.56 -9.94 -4.40
CA ARG A 85 -2.70 -9.36 -3.38
C ARG A 85 -2.96 -7.87 -3.31
N HIS A 86 -2.95 -7.32 -2.11
CA HIS A 86 -3.18 -5.91 -1.89
C HIS A 86 -2.07 -5.33 -1.03
N VAL A 87 -1.73 -4.07 -1.32
CA VAL A 87 -0.91 -3.26 -0.44
C VAL A 87 -1.72 -2.07 0.03
N GLU A 88 -1.52 -1.74 1.30
CA GLU A 88 -2.06 -0.54 1.91
C GLU A 88 -0.93 0.32 2.44
N VAL A 89 -1.01 1.62 2.15
CA VAL A 89 -0.10 2.65 2.66
C VAL A 89 -0.90 3.51 3.63
N LEU A 90 -0.43 3.58 4.86
CA LEU A 90 -1.17 4.10 6.01
C LEU A 90 -0.63 5.46 6.43
N GLY A 91 -1.53 6.40 6.77
CA GLY A 91 -1.15 7.64 7.44
C GLY A 91 -0.26 8.57 6.61
N ILE A 92 -0.49 8.69 5.31
CA ILE A 92 0.12 9.75 4.51
C ILE A 92 -0.43 11.10 5.01
N PRO A 93 0.41 12.07 5.38
CA PRO A 93 -0.05 13.29 6.02
C PRO A 93 -0.78 14.23 5.06
N TYR A 94 -1.63 15.10 5.59
CA TYR A 94 -2.13 16.26 4.87
C TYR A 94 -1.13 17.42 4.98
N PRO A 95 -0.95 18.24 3.92
CA PRO A 95 -1.75 18.26 2.68
C PRO A 95 -1.30 17.28 1.59
N GLU A 96 -0.22 16.52 1.80
CA GLU A 96 0.38 15.67 0.77
C GLU A 96 -0.59 14.61 0.21
N TYR A 97 -1.41 14.00 1.06
CA TYR A 97 -2.42 13.05 0.62
C TYR A 97 -3.39 13.67 -0.41
N GLU A 98 -3.91 14.87 -0.14
CA GLU A 98 -4.78 15.58 -1.07
C GLU A 98 -4.05 15.99 -2.36
N VAL A 99 -2.78 16.38 -2.28
CA VAL A 99 -1.97 16.68 -3.47
C VAL A 99 -1.84 15.45 -4.38
N ARG A 100 -1.68 14.26 -3.80
CA ARG A 100 -1.47 13.01 -4.55
C ARG A 100 -2.77 12.43 -5.09
N PHE A 101 -3.86 12.50 -4.33
CA PHE A 101 -5.10 11.79 -4.61
C PHE A 101 -6.31 12.70 -4.88
N GLY A 102 -6.23 14.01 -4.66
CA GLY A 102 -7.36 14.93 -4.73
C GLY A 102 -8.09 14.98 -6.09
N ALA A 103 -7.38 14.63 -7.16
CA ALA A 103 -7.94 14.54 -8.51
C ALA A 103 -8.59 13.17 -8.82
N TYR A 104 -8.40 12.15 -7.98
CA TYR A 104 -8.87 10.80 -8.21
C TYR A 104 -10.36 10.70 -7.89
N GLU A 105 -11.10 9.93 -8.69
CA GLU A 105 -12.55 9.78 -8.52
C GLU A 105 -12.92 9.15 -7.18
N SER A 106 -12.09 8.22 -6.67
CA SER A 106 -12.24 7.62 -5.34
C SER A 106 -12.21 8.67 -4.22
N TYR A 107 -11.25 9.61 -4.26
CA TYR A 107 -11.12 10.69 -3.30
C TYR A 107 -12.33 11.63 -3.36
N LYS A 108 -12.73 12.03 -4.57
CA LYS A 108 -13.91 12.88 -4.78
C LYS A 108 -15.17 12.19 -4.27
N ALA A 109 -15.37 10.91 -4.62
CA ALA A 109 -16.51 10.11 -4.22
C ALA A 109 -16.64 9.98 -2.71
N TYR A 110 -15.53 9.77 -1.99
CA TYR A 110 -15.54 9.73 -0.52
C TYR A 110 -16.12 11.00 0.08
N TRP A 111 -15.77 12.16 -0.46
CA TRP A 111 -16.26 13.47 -0.01
C TRP A 111 -17.59 13.90 -0.63
N GLY A 112 -18.23 13.06 -1.45
CA GLY A 112 -19.44 13.43 -2.18
C GLY A 112 -19.23 14.57 -3.19
N ARG A 113 -18.00 14.74 -3.69
CA ARG A 113 -17.66 15.69 -4.75
C ARG A 113 -17.81 14.99 -6.10
N SER A 114 -18.46 15.64 -7.06
CA SER A 114 -18.59 15.21 -8.46
C SER A 114 -17.76 16.09 -9.38
#